data_AF-A0A430QVF6-F1
#
_entry.id   AF-A0A430QVF6-F1
#
_cell.length_a   1.000
_cell.length_b   1.000
_cell.length_c   1.000
_cell.angle_alpha   90.00
_cell.angle_beta   90.00
_cell.angle_gamma   90.00
#
_symmetry.space_group_name_H-M   'P 1'
#
loop_
_entity.id
_entity.type
_entity.pdbx_description
1 polymer ?
#
loop_
_entity_poly.entity_id
_entity_poly.type
_entity_poly.pdbx_seq_one_letter_code
_entity_poly.pdbx_strand_id
1 'polypeptide(L)'
;METSITSIRQGKGFCKNGGMAYVLLAYLLGSLVGGLLFFPEVRAKDLPGGSGVFRRKGPWAALWVVLWDLGKGALALLLVPSEWRVWAAAAVVAGHNWPLFF
;
A
#
# COMPACT_ATOMS: atom_id res chain seq x y z
N MET A 1 -11.07 40.47 -34.15
CA MET A 1 -10.57 40.08 -32.81
C MET A 1 -11.17 38.73 -32.50
N GLU A 2 -10.49 37.67 -32.92
CA GLU A 2 -10.94 36.29 -32.75
C GLU A 2 -10.58 35.81 -31.34
N THR A 3 -11.59 35.28 -30.65
CA THR A 3 -11.50 34.67 -29.33
C THR A 3 -10.71 33.36 -29.43
N SER A 4 -9.48 33.36 -28.91
CA SER A 4 -8.63 32.17 -28.83
C SER A 4 -9.18 31.21 -27.78
N ILE A 5 -9.91 30.20 -28.27
CA ILE A 5 -10.46 29.10 -27.49
C ILE A 5 -9.30 28.35 -26.85
N THR A 6 -9.35 28.25 -25.53
CA THR A 6 -8.50 27.41 -24.69
C THR A 6 -8.46 25.99 -25.25
N SER A 7 -7.38 25.67 -25.95
CA SER A 7 -6.99 24.30 -26.29
C SER A 7 -6.65 23.60 -24.99
N ILE A 8 -7.68 23.03 -24.35
CA ILE A 8 -7.54 22.01 -23.32
C ILE A 8 -6.84 20.86 -24.02
N ARG A 9 -5.52 20.79 -23.86
CA ARG A 9 -4.72 19.60 -24.13
C ARG A 9 -5.34 18.46 -23.32
N GLN A 10 -6.24 17.71 -23.96
CA GLN A 10 -6.59 16.38 -23.53
C GLN A 10 -5.30 15.55 -23.56
N GLY A 11 -4.69 15.39 -22.39
CA GLY A 11 -3.57 14.49 -22.17
C GLY A 11 -3.96 13.11 -22.68
N LYS A 12 -3.21 12.64 -23.67
CA LYS A 12 -3.35 11.35 -24.34
C LYS A 12 -3.54 10.21 -23.33
N GLY A 13 -4.55 9.38 -23.57
CA GLY A 13 -4.55 7.99 -23.10
C GLY A 13 -5.03 7.77 -21.68
N PHE A 14 -6.24 8.23 -21.37
CA PHE A 14 -7.07 7.65 -20.31
C PHE A 14 -7.36 6.17 -20.65
N CYS A 15 -6.40 5.29 -20.36
CA CYS A 15 -6.66 3.85 -20.32
C CYS A 15 -7.70 3.65 -19.22
N LYS A 16 -8.96 3.39 -19.59
CA LYS A 16 -10.08 3.13 -18.67
C LYS A 16 -9.76 2.11 -17.55
N ASN A 17 -8.71 1.29 -17.72
CA ASN A 17 -8.28 0.25 -16.78
C ASN A 17 -6.92 0.51 -16.11
N GLY A 18 -6.15 1.52 -16.53
CA GLY A 18 -4.78 1.74 -16.03
C GLY A 18 -4.73 2.18 -14.57
N GLY A 19 -5.71 2.98 -14.14
CA GLY A 19 -5.89 3.37 -12.74
C GLY A 19 -6.13 2.18 -11.81
N MET A 20 -6.94 1.21 -12.25
CA MET A 20 -7.23 0.04 -11.43
C MET A 20 -6.03 -0.88 -11.24
N ALA A 21 -5.11 -0.94 -12.22
CA ALA A 21 -3.86 -1.68 -12.04
C ALA A 21 -3.01 -1.13 -10.88
N TYR A 22 -2.99 0.20 -10.69
CA TYR A 22 -2.30 0.82 -9.56
C TYR A 22 -2.95 0.51 -8.21
N VAL A 23 -4.28 0.52 -8.17
CA VAL A 23 -5.03 0.16 -6.95
C VAL A 23 -4.80 -1.31 -6.61
N LEU A 24 -4.84 -2.20 -7.60
CA LEU A 24 -4.52 -3.63 -7.41
C LEU A 24 -3.08 -3.82 -6.94
N LEU A 25 -2.11 -3.15 -7.57
CA LEU A 25 -0.71 -3.21 -7.15
C LEU A 25 -0.55 -2.75 -5.69
N ALA A 26 -1.19 -1.64 -5.31
CA ALA A 26 -1.17 -1.11 -3.95
C ALA A 26 -1.79 -2.09 -2.93
N TYR A 27 -2.89 -2.75 -3.29
CA TYR A 27 -3.49 -3.81 -2.47
C TYR A 27 -2.57 -5.02 -2.30
N LEU A 28 -1.93 -5.48 -3.38
CA LEU A 28 -0.97 -6.58 -3.33
C LEU A 28 0.25 -6.22 -2.47
N LEU A 29 0.78 -5.00 -2.60
CA LEU A 29 1.85 -4.50 -1.73
C LEU A 29 1.41 -4.44 -0.26
N GLY A 30 0.20 -3.93 0.00
CA GLY A 30 -0.39 -3.90 1.34
C GLY A 30 -0.51 -5.28 1.98
N SER A 31 -0.83 -6.29 1.18
CA SER A 31 -1.00 -7.70 1.60
C SER A 31 0.27 -8.36 2.11
N LEU A 32 1.45 -7.79 1.85
CA LEU A 32 2.73 -8.28 2.38
C LEU A 32 2.93 -7.83 3.84
N VAL A 33 2.12 -8.35 4.77
CA VAL A 33 2.12 -7.98 6.20
C VAL A 33 3.42 -8.42 6.87
N GLY A 34 4.21 -7.46 7.40
CA GLY A 34 5.56 -7.73 7.89
C GLY A 34 5.61 -8.76 9.02
N GLY A 35 4.70 -8.69 9.98
CA GLY A 35 4.66 -9.67 11.07
C GLY A 35 4.26 -11.07 10.61
N LEU A 36 3.44 -11.21 9.57
CA LEU A 36 3.09 -12.53 9.00
C LEU A 36 4.20 -13.07 8.10
N LEU A 37 4.93 -12.20 7.41
CA LEU A 37 6.02 -12.58 6.53
C LEU A 37 7.27 -13.02 7.30
N PHE A 38 7.64 -12.31 8.36
CA PHE A 38 8.88 -12.57 9.11
C PHE A 38 8.68 -13.38 10.39
N PHE A 39 7.49 -13.32 10.99
CA PHE A 39 7.18 -13.97 12.28
C PHE A 39 5.78 -14.62 12.29
N PRO A 40 5.48 -15.53 11.34
CA PRO A 40 4.14 -16.11 11.16
C PRO A 40 3.58 -16.76 12.44
N GLU A 41 4.44 -17.29 13.30
CA GLU A 41 4.08 -17.89 14.58
C GLU A 41 3.46 -16.89 15.59
N VAL A 42 3.63 -15.58 15.37
CA VAL A 42 3.00 -14.54 16.20
C VAL A 42 1.48 -14.59 16.03
N ARG A 43 0.96 -14.86 14.83
CA ARG A 43 -0.49 -14.87 14.54
C ARG A 43 -1.29 -15.82 15.44
N ALA A 44 -0.69 -16.94 15.85
CA ALA A 44 -1.35 -17.92 16.71
C ALA A 44 -1.40 -17.49 18.20
N LYS A 45 -0.67 -16.44 18.57
CA LYS A 45 -0.45 -16.01 19.96
C LYS A 45 -0.80 -14.54 20.20
N ASP A 46 -0.85 -13.73 19.15
CA ASP A 46 -1.09 -12.29 19.20
C ASP A 46 -1.38 -11.73 17.78
N LEU A 47 -1.68 -10.43 17.70
CA LEU A 47 -1.81 -9.71 16.45
C LEU A 47 -0.44 -9.58 15.75
N PRO A 48 -0.35 -9.89 14.44
CA PRO A 48 0.91 -9.85 13.68
C PRO A 48 1.32 -8.43 13.26
N GLY A 49 0.90 -7.41 14.01
CA GLY A 49 1.36 -6.02 13.85
C GLY A 49 2.57 -5.72 14.72
N GLY A 50 3.16 -4.54 14.57
CA GLY A 50 4.34 -4.12 15.33
C GLY A 50 4.18 -4.27 16.85
N SER A 51 3.00 -4.00 17.41
CA SER A 51 2.76 -4.11 18.86
C SER A 51 2.69 -5.56 19.36
N GLY A 52 2.08 -6.48 18.61
CA GLY A 52 2.08 -7.90 18.99
C GLY A 52 3.46 -8.51 18.78
N VAL A 53 4.16 -8.16 17.70
CA VAL A 53 5.56 -8.56 17.50
C VAL A 53 6.44 -8.01 18.62
N PHE A 54 6.22 -6.78 19.10
CA PHE A 54 6.95 -6.23 20.24
C PHE A 54 6.80 -7.10 21.49
N ARG A 55 5.56 -7.48 21.84
CA ARG A 55 5.28 -8.32 23.01
C ARG A 55 5.85 -9.72 22.88
N ARG A 56 5.93 -10.27 21.66
CA ARG A 56 6.32 -11.68 21.43
C ARG A 56 7.79 -11.88 21.07
N LYS A 57 8.43 -10.90 20.43
CA LYS A 57 9.78 -10.98 19.84
C LYS A 57 10.71 -9.85 20.30
N GLY A 58 10.18 -8.79 20.89
CA GLY A 58 10.94 -7.66 21.41
C GLY A 58 11.03 -6.45 20.46
N PRO A 59 11.70 -5.37 20.91
CA PRO A 59 11.66 -4.07 20.26
C PRO A 59 12.28 -4.05 18.86
N TRP A 60 13.38 -4.77 18.64
CA TRP A 60 14.06 -4.77 17.34
C TRP A 60 13.26 -5.47 16.25
N ALA A 61 12.63 -6.60 16.58
CA ALA A 61 11.73 -7.31 15.67
C ALA A 61 10.50 -6.45 15.33
N ALA A 62 9.94 -5.74 16.33
CA ALA A 62 8.85 -4.82 16.10
C ALA A 62 9.23 -3.65 15.21
N LEU A 63 10.41 -3.05 15.44
CA LEU A 63 10.92 -1.96 14.61
C LEU A 63 11.06 -2.42 13.15
N TRP A 64 11.62 -3.61 12.93
CA TRP A 64 11.75 -4.17 11.58
C TRP A 64 10.39 -4.32 10.87
N VAL A 65 9.39 -4.86 11.58
CA VAL A 65 8.03 -5.02 11.03
C VAL A 65 7.38 -3.67 10.72
N VAL A 66 7.51 -2.70 11.61
CA VAL A 66 6.97 -1.35 11.40
C VAL A 66 7.64 -0.67 10.20
N LEU A 67 8.97 -0.73 10.11
CA LEU A 67 9.70 -0.17 8.96
C LEU A 67 9.30 -0.83 7.65
N TRP A 68 9.07 -2.14 7.65
CA TRP A 68 8.57 -2.85 6.48
C TRP A 68 7.16 -2.41 6.08
N ASP A 69 6.22 -2.36 7.03
CA ASP A 69 4.83 -1.99 6.76
C ASP A 69 4.67 -0.50 6.36
N LEU A 70 5.50 0.39 6.91
CA LEU A 70 5.61 1.77 6.43
C LEU A 70 6.27 1.83 5.05
N GLY A 71 7.33 1.07 4.84
CA GLY A 71 8.12 1.04 3.61
C GLY A 71 7.28 0.63 2.40
N LYS A 72 6.48 -0.43 2.51
CA LYS A 72 5.58 -0.86 1.44
C LYS A 72 4.47 0.17 1.15
N GLY A 73 3.97 0.87 2.16
CA GLY A 73 3.00 1.95 1.99
C GLY A 73 3.58 3.17 1.29
N ALA A 74 4.78 3.59 1.69
CA ALA A 74 5.53 4.65 1.02
C ALA A 74 5.86 4.27 -0.43
N LEU A 75 6.29 3.04 -0.67
CA LEU A 75 6.57 2.51 -2.01
C LEU A 75 5.33 2.56 -2.91
N ALA A 76 4.16 2.16 -2.41
CA ALA A 76 2.91 2.27 -3.16
C ALA A 76 2.62 3.72 -3.59
N LEU A 77 2.82 4.70 -2.71
CA LEU A 77 2.59 6.12 -3.04
C LEU A 77 3.62 6.71 -4.03
N LEU A 78 4.83 6.16 -4.06
CA LEU A 78 5.87 6.52 -5.04
C LEU A 78 5.58 5.95 -6.43
N LEU A 79 5.04 4.74 -6.50
CA LEU A 79 4.74 4.05 -7.76
C LEU A 79 3.43 4.52 -8.41
N VAL A 80 2.51 5.09 -7.63
CA VAL A 80 1.16 5.45 -8.08
C VAL A 80 1.08 6.94 -8.45
N PRO A 81 0.51 7.28 -9.64
CA PRO A 81 0.24 8.66 -10.04
C PRO A 81 -0.59 9.43 -9.00
N SER A 82 -0.38 10.75 -8.93
CA SER A 82 -0.96 11.60 -7.88
C SER A 82 -2.48 11.50 -7.76
N GLU A 83 -3.18 11.41 -8.89
CA GLU A 83 -4.64 11.32 -8.99
C GLU A 83 -5.21 10.00 -8.44
N TRP A 84 -4.36 8.98 -8.27
CA TRP A 84 -4.75 7.67 -7.72
C TRP A 84 -4.24 7.41 -6.30
N ARG A 85 -3.44 8.32 -5.71
CA ARG A 85 -2.79 8.09 -4.40
C ARG A 85 -3.76 7.84 -3.26
N VAL A 86 -4.92 8.51 -3.23
CA VAL A 86 -5.94 8.28 -2.20
C VAL A 86 -6.46 6.84 -2.27
N TRP A 87 -6.76 6.36 -3.47
CA TRP A 87 -7.20 4.98 -3.70
C TRP A 87 -6.10 3.97 -3.41
N ALA A 88 -4.86 4.26 -3.77
CA ALA A 88 -3.71 3.41 -3.43
C ALA A 88 -3.46 3.35 -1.92
N ALA A 89 -3.55 4.46 -1.20
CA ALA A 89 -3.43 4.48 0.26
C ALA A 89 -4.51 3.61 0.92
N ALA A 90 -5.77 3.78 0.48
CA ALA A 90 -6.87 2.94 0.95
C ALA A 90 -6.64 1.45 0.63
N ALA A 91 -6.13 1.15 -0.58
CA ALA A 91 -5.83 -0.21 -1.00
C ALA A 91 -4.68 -0.85 -0.21
N VAL A 92 -3.61 -0.10 0.12
CA VAL A 92 -2.53 -0.60 1.00
C VAL A 92 -3.09 -0.96 2.37
N VAL A 93 -3.92 -0.09 2.96
CA VAL A 93 -4.53 -0.34 4.27
C VAL A 93 -5.48 -1.54 4.21
N ALA A 94 -6.29 -1.64 3.15
CA ALA A 94 -7.15 -2.79 2.92
C ALA A 94 -6.34 -4.08 2.79
N GLY A 95 -5.26 -4.08 2.02
CA GLY A 95 -4.35 -5.22 1.88
C GLY A 95 -3.68 -5.60 3.19
N HIS A 96 -3.30 -4.63 4.03
CA HIS A 96 -2.69 -4.93 5.33
C HIS A 96 -3.68 -5.61 6.29
N ASN A 97 -4.96 -5.22 6.26
CA ASN A 97 -6.00 -5.77 7.14
C ASN A 97 -6.60 -7.09 6.62
N TRP A 98 -6.75 -7.21 5.30
CA TRP A 98 -7.24 -8.40 4.61
C TRP A 98 -6.20 -8.87 3.59
N PRO A 99 -5.08 -9.44 4.06
CA PRO A 99 -3.99 -9.82 3.19
C PRO A 99 -4.37 -11.00 2.30
N LEU A 100 -4.08 -10.87 1.01
CA LEU A 100 -4.32 -11.95 0.05
C LEU A 100 -3.43 -13.18 0.29
N PHE A 101 -2.24 -12.98 0.85
CA PHE A 101 -1.19 -14.01 0.91
C PHE A 101 -1.15 -14.82 2.22
N PHE A 102 -1.98 -14.50 3.22
CA PHE A 102 -1.89 -15.08 4.56
C PHE A 102 -3.24 -15.45 5.19
#